data_AF-I0W7I5-F1
#
_entry.id   AF-I0W7I5-F1
#
_cell.length_a   1.000
_cell.length_b   1.000
_cell.length_c   1.000
_cell.angle_alpha   90.00
_cell.angle_beta   90.00
_cell.angle_gamma   90.00
#
_symmetry.space_group_name_H-M   'P 1'
#
loop_
_entity.id
_entity.type
_entity.pdbx_description
1 polymer ?
#
loop_
_entity_poly.entity_id
_entity_poly.type
_entity_poly.pdbx_seq_one_letter_code
_entity_poly.pdbx_strand_id
1 'polypeptide(L)'
;MIPKKTYTIITVLFAIAVFGSCTRDKDETNNDKGMANGKVTFTISGDINGTKEGTSSIVTVEGDNPYYLISNHDGNSNDDHTFSLTFYKNFIDNSITHPQAGTYPIESVANLSNQDGFWLVFTDMVSGKEYIGKGTISIVSNSNNQLKGTFDFIGTESYGTQGEIKVSHGQFSATIN
;
A
#
# COMPACT_ATOMS: atom_id res chain seq x y z
N MET A 1 -57.71 -31.39 27.45
CA MET A 1 -56.77 -30.58 26.65
C MET A 1 -56.25 -31.42 25.50
N ILE A 2 -56.23 -30.84 24.30
CA ILE A 2 -56.21 -31.52 22.99
C ILE A 2 -54.80 -32.06 22.65
N PRO A 3 -54.63 -33.35 22.30
CA PRO A 3 -53.39 -33.85 21.70
C PRO A 3 -53.38 -33.55 20.19
N LYS A 4 -52.31 -32.89 19.71
CA LYS A 4 -52.10 -32.60 18.28
C LYS A 4 -51.39 -33.77 17.58
N LYS A 5 -51.84 -34.00 16.35
CA LYS A 5 -51.61 -35.17 15.50
C LYS A 5 -50.27 -35.15 14.76
N THR A 6 -49.77 -36.36 14.57
CA THR A 6 -48.88 -36.95 13.55
C THR A 6 -48.74 -36.18 12.23
N TYR A 7 -47.54 -36.18 11.63
CA TYR A 7 -47.35 -36.48 10.20
C TYR A 7 -45.96 -37.09 9.94
N THR A 8 -45.96 -38.34 9.47
CA THR A 8 -44.86 -39.03 8.80
C THR A 8 -44.97 -38.73 7.31
N ILE A 9 -43.89 -38.26 6.66
CA ILE A 9 -43.75 -38.34 5.20
C ILE A 9 -42.34 -38.85 4.90
N ILE A 10 -42.30 -40.08 4.38
CA ILE A 10 -41.17 -40.71 3.70
C ILE A 10 -41.30 -40.35 2.22
N THR A 11 -40.29 -39.72 1.64
CA THR A 11 -40.09 -39.73 0.18
C THR A 11 -38.60 -39.90 -0.13
N VAL A 12 -38.28 -41.10 -0.61
CA VAL A 12 -37.05 -41.47 -1.31
C VAL A 12 -37.11 -40.91 -2.74
N LEU A 13 -36.05 -40.30 -3.26
CA LEU A 13 -35.59 -40.63 -4.62
C LEU A 13 -34.18 -40.12 -4.92
N PHE A 14 -33.35 -41.09 -5.25
CA PHE A 14 -32.00 -41.03 -5.78
C PHE A 14 -32.04 -40.53 -7.22
N ALA A 15 -31.19 -39.56 -7.59
CA ALA A 15 -30.84 -39.31 -8.98
C ALA A 15 -29.33 -39.08 -9.06
N ILE A 16 -28.63 -40.16 -9.41
CA ILE A 16 -27.25 -40.12 -9.88
C ILE A 16 -27.26 -39.49 -11.28
N ALA A 17 -26.51 -38.40 -11.45
CA ALA A 17 -26.04 -37.97 -12.76
C ALA A 17 -24.51 -37.97 -12.72
N VAL A 18 -23.93 -39.06 -13.21
CA VAL A 18 -22.54 -39.09 -13.70
C VAL A 18 -22.60 -38.64 -15.16
N PHE A 19 -21.72 -37.71 -15.54
CA PHE A 19 -20.91 -37.66 -16.77
C PHE A 19 -20.51 -36.21 -17.07
N GLY A 20 -19.20 -36.00 -17.18
CA GLY A 20 -18.60 -34.71 -17.54
C GLY A 20 -17.13 -34.66 -17.17
N SER A 21 -16.32 -35.51 -17.80
CA SER A 21 -14.87 -35.34 -17.84
C SER A 21 -14.55 -34.05 -18.60
N CYS A 22 -14.25 -32.99 -17.87
CA CYS A 22 -13.36 -31.95 -18.39
C CYS A 22 -11.98 -32.25 -17.82
N THR A 23 -11.09 -32.75 -18.67
CA THR A 23 -9.65 -32.54 -18.54
C THR A 23 -9.45 -31.04 -18.40
N ARG A 24 -9.29 -30.58 -17.16
CA ARG A 24 -8.89 -29.21 -16.90
C ARG A 24 -7.39 -29.16 -17.11
N ASP A 25 -7.02 -28.55 -18.23
CA ASP A 25 -5.67 -28.19 -18.55
C ASP A 25 -4.99 -27.53 -17.35
N LYS A 26 -3.73 -27.91 -17.17
CA LYS A 26 -2.81 -27.27 -16.24
C LYS A 26 -2.53 -25.87 -16.76
N ASP A 27 -3.42 -24.93 -16.49
CA ASP A 27 -3.06 -23.53 -16.54
C ASP A 27 -2.43 -23.17 -15.19
N GLU A 28 -1.10 -23.05 -15.22
CA GLU A 28 -0.32 -22.33 -14.20
C GLU A 28 -0.92 -20.92 -14.04
N THR A 29 -1.88 -20.79 -13.14
CA THR A 29 -2.31 -19.49 -12.67
C THR A 29 -1.24 -19.06 -11.69
N ASN A 30 -0.27 -18.30 -12.20
CA ASN A 30 0.60 -17.45 -11.41
C ASN A 30 -0.28 -16.69 -10.42
N ASN A 31 -0.29 -17.17 -9.17
CA ASN A 31 -0.88 -16.46 -8.04
C ASN A 31 0.04 -15.29 -7.68
N ASP A 32 0.24 -14.38 -8.61
CA ASP A 32 0.63 -13.03 -8.26
C ASP A 32 -0.65 -12.42 -7.69
N LYS A 33 -0.88 -12.63 -6.38
CA LYS A 33 -1.83 -11.81 -5.59
C LYS A 33 -1.24 -10.39 -5.47
N GLY A 34 -0.92 -9.81 -6.62
CA GLY A 34 -0.32 -8.51 -6.76
C GLY A 34 -1.34 -7.46 -6.38
N MET A 35 -0.88 -6.44 -5.68
CA MET A 35 -1.71 -5.32 -5.30
C MET A 35 -2.29 -4.63 -6.56
N ALA A 36 -3.55 -4.19 -6.49
CA ALA A 36 -4.19 -3.49 -7.59
C ALA A 36 -3.43 -2.19 -7.93
N ASN A 37 -3.44 -1.82 -9.21
CA ASN A 37 -2.72 -0.63 -9.68
C ASN A 37 -3.28 0.66 -9.03
N GLY A 38 -2.39 1.61 -8.75
CA GLY A 38 -2.74 2.89 -8.17
C GLY A 38 -3.22 2.81 -6.72
N LYS A 39 -2.73 1.84 -5.93
CA LYS A 39 -3.16 1.61 -4.54
C LYS A 39 -2.01 1.68 -3.55
N VAL A 40 -2.35 1.81 -2.27
CA VAL A 40 -1.47 1.62 -1.12
C VAL A 40 -2.21 0.85 -0.04
N THR A 41 -1.50 0.03 0.72
CA THR A 41 -2.00 -0.56 1.97
C THR A 41 -0.86 -0.66 2.99
N PHE A 42 -1.16 -0.49 4.27
CA PHE A 42 -0.21 -0.70 5.36
C PHE A 42 -0.92 -0.87 6.70
N THR A 43 -0.21 -1.40 7.69
CA THR A 43 -0.66 -1.42 9.10
C THR A 43 0.12 -0.39 9.88
N ILE A 44 -0.57 0.42 10.69
CA ILE A 44 0.01 1.44 11.57
C ILE A 44 -0.33 1.13 13.03
N SER A 45 0.61 1.43 13.92
CA SER A 45 0.47 1.28 15.37
C SER A 45 1.20 2.41 16.12
N GLY A 46 0.84 2.67 17.38
CA GLY A 46 1.40 3.74 18.21
C GLY A 46 0.36 4.80 18.53
N ASP A 47 0.65 6.06 18.27
CA ASP A 47 -0.32 7.18 18.38
C ASP A 47 -1.54 6.98 17.48
N ILE A 48 -1.36 6.28 16.36
CA ILE A 48 -2.38 5.96 15.37
C ILE A 48 -2.36 4.46 15.17
N ASN A 49 -3.53 3.83 15.13
CA ASN A 49 -3.65 2.39 15.05
C ASN A 49 -4.63 1.97 13.95
N GLY A 50 -4.32 0.87 13.26
CA GLY A 50 -5.23 0.21 12.33
C GLY A 50 -4.58 -0.17 11.00
N THR A 51 -5.41 -0.57 10.05
CA THR A 51 -5.01 -0.79 8.66
C THR A 51 -5.45 0.41 7.84
N LYS A 52 -4.57 0.88 6.96
CA LYS A 52 -4.81 1.99 6.06
C LYS A 52 -4.78 1.48 4.62
N GLU A 53 -5.72 1.95 3.82
CA GLU A 53 -5.81 1.67 2.39
C GLU A 53 -6.07 2.97 1.66
N GLY A 54 -5.48 3.14 0.48
CA GLY A 54 -5.63 4.36 -0.29
C GLY A 54 -5.22 4.20 -1.74
N THR A 55 -5.07 5.33 -2.42
CA THR A 55 -4.51 5.46 -3.76
C THR A 55 -3.02 5.75 -3.68
N SER A 56 -2.29 5.41 -4.75
CA SER A 56 -0.87 5.72 -4.91
C SER A 56 -0.62 6.28 -6.30
N SER A 57 0.12 7.38 -6.38
CA SER A 57 0.47 8.04 -7.63
C SER A 57 1.91 8.54 -7.62
N ILE A 58 2.49 8.66 -8.81
CA ILE A 58 3.78 9.30 -9.02
C ILE A 58 3.52 10.76 -9.38
N VAL A 59 4.23 11.67 -8.73
CA VAL A 59 4.25 13.09 -9.09
C VAL A 59 5.68 13.47 -9.43
N THR A 60 5.85 13.99 -10.63
CA THR A 60 7.11 14.56 -11.11
C THR A 60 6.90 16.01 -11.48
N VAL A 61 7.83 16.87 -11.09
CA VAL A 61 7.88 18.24 -11.56
C VAL A 61 9.21 18.46 -12.27
N GLU A 62 9.12 18.99 -13.48
CA GLU A 62 10.26 19.41 -14.30
C GLU A 62 10.58 20.88 -14.04
N GLY A 63 11.82 21.29 -14.32
CA GLY A 63 12.27 22.68 -14.22
C GLY A 63 13.59 22.83 -13.49
N ASP A 64 13.83 24.02 -12.92
CA ASP A 64 15.10 24.37 -12.26
C ASP A 64 15.33 23.59 -10.95
N ASN A 65 14.25 23.14 -10.31
CA ASN A 65 14.28 22.31 -9.10
C ASN A 65 13.40 21.08 -9.31
N PRO A 66 13.85 20.11 -10.12
CA PRO A 66 13.04 18.96 -10.43
C PRO A 66 12.85 18.09 -9.19
N TYR A 67 11.66 17.53 -9.01
CA TYR A 67 11.41 16.59 -7.92
C TYR A 67 10.54 15.43 -8.35
N TYR A 68 10.73 14.31 -7.65
CA TYR A 68 9.99 13.07 -7.82
C TYR A 68 9.45 12.64 -6.46
N LEU A 69 8.16 12.33 -6.39
CA LEU A 69 7.56 11.75 -5.19
C LEU A 69 6.54 10.67 -5.52
N ILE A 70 6.36 9.77 -4.55
CA ILE A 70 5.27 8.78 -4.51
C ILE A 70 4.28 9.32 -3.48
N SER A 71 3.11 9.76 -3.95
CA SER A 71 2.04 10.31 -3.12
C SER A 71 0.99 9.25 -2.85
N ASN A 72 0.58 9.12 -1.58
CA ASN A 72 -0.42 8.15 -1.17
C ASN A 72 -1.45 8.80 -0.22
N HIS A 73 -2.73 8.59 -0.49
CA HIS A 73 -3.85 9.21 0.24
C HIS A 73 -5.11 8.33 0.15
N ASP A 74 -6.10 8.51 1.02
CA ASP A 74 -7.29 7.64 1.10
C ASP A 74 -8.63 8.29 0.72
N GLY A 75 -8.62 9.53 0.22
CA GLY A 75 -9.81 10.18 -0.29
C GLY A 75 -9.66 10.71 -1.71
N ASN A 76 -10.68 11.42 -2.18
CA ASN A 76 -10.73 11.99 -3.54
C ASN A 76 -10.45 13.50 -3.54
N SER A 77 -10.40 14.14 -2.36
CA SER A 77 -10.10 15.55 -2.17
C SER A 77 -9.38 15.79 -0.84
N ASN A 78 -8.79 16.96 -0.66
CA ASN A 78 -8.11 17.29 0.60
C ASN A 78 -9.05 17.26 1.82
N ASP A 79 -10.37 17.38 1.62
CA ASP A 79 -11.36 17.44 2.68
C ASP A 79 -11.80 16.04 3.17
N ASP A 80 -11.56 14.97 2.40
CA ASP A 80 -11.98 13.61 2.74
C ASP A 80 -10.81 12.64 3.03
N HIS A 81 -9.56 13.12 2.94
CA HIS A 81 -8.38 12.34 3.35
C HIS A 81 -8.37 12.14 4.88
N THR A 82 -8.13 10.90 5.33
CA THR A 82 -7.79 10.61 6.73
C THR A 82 -6.28 10.46 6.92
N PHE A 83 -5.51 10.22 5.85
CA PHE A 83 -4.07 10.30 5.88
C PHE A 83 -3.46 10.84 4.58
N SER A 84 -2.24 11.35 4.69
CA SER A 84 -1.33 11.59 3.57
C SER A 84 0.01 10.92 3.87
N LEU A 85 0.57 10.19 2.91
CA LEU A 85 1.88 9.56 3.01
C LEU A 85 2.68 9.85 1.74
N THR A 86 3.78 10.57 1.88
CA THR A 86 4.61 10.97 0.75
C THR A 86 6.05 10.48 0.92
N PHE A 87 6.58 9.83 -0.13
CA PHE A 87 7.99 9.49 -0.26
C PHE A 87 8.64 10.42 -1.29
N TYR A 88 9.54 11.29 -0.83
CA TYR A 88 10.33 12.19 -1.66
C TYR A 88 11.62 11.48 -2.07
N LYS A 89 11.85 11.29 -3.37
CA LYS A 89 13.10 10.75 -3.89
C LYS A 89 14.23 11.75 -3.64
N ASN A 90 15.30 11.31 -3.00
CA ASN A 90 16.51 12.08 -2.81
C ASN A 90 17.72 11.25 -3.28
N PHE A 91 18.05 11.39 -4.57
CA PHE A 91 19.07 10.59 -5.25
C PHE A 91 20.18 11.52 -5.74
N ILE A 92 21.40 11.00 -5.81
CA ILE A 92 22.61 11.76 -6.13
C ILE A 92 22.53 12.38 -7.54
N ASP A 93 21.87 11.70 -8.48
CA ASP A 93 21.72 12.15 -9.86
C ASP A 93 20.67 13.27 -10.04
N ASN A 94 19.91 13.61 -8.99
CA ASN A 94 18.77 14.54 -9.01
C ASN A 94 17.76 14.29 -10.16
N SER A 95 17.72 13.07 -10.71
CA SER A 95 16.86 12.78 -11.84
C SER A 95 15.42 12.57 -11.40
N ILE A 96 14.46 12.87 -12.27
CA ILE A 96 13.05 12.49 -12.08
C ILE A 96 12.73 11.13 -12.68
N THR A 97 13.76 10.36 -13.04
CA THR A 97 13.56 8.99 -13.53
C THR A 97 13.04 8.09 -12.42
N HIS A 98 12.23 7.11 -12.79
CA HIS A 98 11.71 6.12 -11.86
C HIS A 98 12.86 5.36 -11.18
N PRO A 99 12.78 5.15 -9.85
CA PRO A 99 13.80 4.40 -9.14
C PRO A 99 13.88 2.98 -9.69
N GLN A 100 15.10 2.44 -9.73
CA GLN A 100 15.33 1.07 -10.14
C GLN A 100 14.85 0.10 -9.05
N ALA A 101 14.68 -1.17 -9.41
CA ALA A 101 14.41 -2.19 -8.40
C ALA A 101 15.58 -2.28 -7.41
N GLY A 102 15.25 -2.34 -6.12
CA GLY A 102 16.24 -2.30 -5.04
C GLY A 102 15.64 -1.84 -3.72
N THR A 103 16.42 -1.95 -2.65
CA THR A 103 16.02 -1.47 -1.32
C THR A 103 16.78 -0.18 -1.01
N TYR A 104 16.03 0.83 -0.61
CA TYR A 104 16.51 2.17 -0.32
C TYR A 104 16.20 2.54 1.14
N PRO A 105 17.09 3.29 1.82
CA PRO A 105 16.81 3.81 3.14
C PRO A 105 15.72 4.89 3.07
N ILE A 106 14.86 4.91 4.09
CA ILE A 106 14.03 6.05 4.43
C ILE A 106 14.75 6.78 5.55
N GLU A 107 15.13 8.03 5.33
CA GLU A 107 15.93 8.81 6.27
C GLU A 107 15.66 10.32 6.15
N SER A 108 16.21 11.10 7.09
CA SER A 108 16.20 12.56 6.98
C SER A 108 17.00 13.04 5.77
N VAL A 109 16.63 14.22 5.22
CA VAL A 109 17.33 14.83 4.07
C VAL A 109 18.84 14.96 4.30
N ALA A 110 19.26 15.34 5.52
CA ALA A 110 20.68 15.45 5.87
C ALA A 110 21.43 14.11 5.78
N ASN A 111 20.80 13.01 6.20
CA ASN A 111 21.37 11.66 6.18
C ASN A 111 21.36 11.02 4.78
N LEU A 112 20.64 11.60 3.83
CA LEU A 112 20.59 11.16 2.44
C LEU A 112 21.53 11.95 1.52
N SER A 113 22.31 12.89 2.07
CA SER A 113 23.19 13.76 1.28
C SER A 113 24.23 13.04 0.40
N ASN A 114 24.60 11.80 0.73
CA ASN A 114 25.63 11.03 0.02
C ASN A 114 25.16 9.62 -0.39
N GLN A 115 23.84 9.36 -0.39
CA GLN A 115 23.29 8.07 -0.78
C GLN A 115 21.88 8.22 -1.36
N ASP A 116 21.52 7.36 -2.29
CA ASP A 116 20.16 7.34 -2.83
C ASP A 116 19.18 6.83 -1.78
N GLY A 117 18.10 7.56 -1.57
CA GLY A 117 17.05 7.15 -0.65
C GLY A 117 15.79 7.98 -0.76
N PHE A 118 14.95 7.86 0.27
CA PHE A 118 13.68 8.57 0.34
C PHE A 118 13.56 9.32 1.65
N TRP A 119 13.13 10.58 1.58
CA TRP A 119 12.59 11.27 2.73
C TRP A 119 11.09 11.01 2.80
N LEU A 120 10.55 10.79 4.01
CA LEU A 120 9.15 10.41 4.21
C LEU A 120 8.45 11.39 5.13
N VAL A 121 7.23 11.76 4.76
CA VAL A 121 6.27 12.46 5.62
C VAL A 121 4.96 11.69 5.63
N PHE A 122 4.49 11.35 6.83
CA PHE A 122 3.15 10.85 7.08
C PHE A 122 2.37 11.91 7.86
N THR A 123 1.16 12.26 7.39
CA THR A 123 0.27 13.20 8.04
C THR A 123 -1.03 12.49 8.41
N ASP A 124 -1.38 12.52 9.69
CA ASP A 124 -2.72 12.18 10.16
C ASP A 124 -3.63 13.40 9.93
N MET A 125 -4.49 13.31 8.93
CA MET A 125 -5.36 14.41 8.56
C MET A 125 -6.48 14.62 9.59
N VAL A 126 -6.76 13.62 10.44
CA VAL A 126 -7.78 13.71 11.49
C VAL A 126 -7.28 14.55 12.66
N SER A 127 -6.04 14.32 13.11
CA SER A 127 -5.45 15.05 14.23
C SER A 127 -4.60 16.25 13.80
N GLY A 128 -4.26 16.36 12.51
CA GLY A 128 -3.31 17.35 11.98
C GLY A 128 -1.85 17.10 12.37
N LYS A 129 -1.50 15.88 12.83
CA LYS A 129 -0.14 15.56 13.25
C LYS A 129 0.69 15.07 12.08
N GLU A 130 1.94 15.51 12.01
CA GLU A 130 2.92 15.08 11.01
C GLU A 130 4.04 14.26 11.64
N TYR A 131 4.44 13.20 10.96
CA TYR A 131 5.48 12.27 11.40
C TYR A 131 6.53 12.11 10.30
N ILE A 132 7.80 12.22 10.69
CA ILE A 132 8.95 12.00 9.81
C ILE A 132 9.46 10.59 10.00
N GLY A 133 9.53 9.82 8.91
CA GLY A 133 9.88 8.40 8.95
C GLY A 133 11.37 8.11 8.90
N LYS A 134 11.77 7.00 9.53
CA LYS A 134 13.02 6.28 9.29
C LYS A 134 12.75 4.79 9.09
N GLY A 135 13.38 4.19 8.09
CA GLY A 135 13.11 2.79 7.74
C GLY A 135 13.61 2.41 6.36
N THR A 136 12.83 1.62 5.65
CA THR A 136 13.19 1.11 4.32
C THR A 136 12.02 1.11 3.37
N ILE A 137 12.31 1.38 2.10
CA ILE A 137 11.40 1.18 0.97
C ILE A 137 12.10 0.26 -0.04
N SER A 138 11.42 -0.80 -0.47
CA SER A 138 11.92 -1.70 -1.52
C SER A 138 11.10 -1.52 -2.78
N ILE A 139 11.74 -1.08 -3.86
CA ILE A 139 11.15 -1.06 -5.19
C ILE A 139 11.24 -2.48 -5.74
N VAL A 140 10.10 -3.12 -5.91
CA VAL A 140 9.97 -4.51 -6.38
C VAL A 140 9.93 -4.55 -7.91
N SER A 141 9.29 -3.57 -8.54
CA SER A 141 9.22 -3.47 -10.00
C SER A 141 9.01 -2.03 -10.43
N ASN A 142 9.58 -1.65 -11.57
CA ASN A 142 9.36 -0.37 -12.26
C ASN A 142 9.04 -0.59 -13.75
N SER A 143 8.42 -1.73 -14.05
CA SER A 143 8.14 -2.21 -15.42
C SER A 143 6.64 -2.31 -15.68
N ASN A 144 6.25 -2.53 -16.95
CA ASN A 144 4.84 -2.70 -17.34
C ASN A 144 3.94 -1.51 -16.91
N ASN A 145 4.46 -0.29 -17.06
CA ASN A 145 3.79 0.96 -16.68
C ASN A 145 3.39 1.02 -15.20
N GLN A 146 4.11 0.30 -14.32
CA GLN A 146 3.84 0.27 -12.89
C GLN A 146 5.12 0.36 -12.08
N LEU A 147 5.10 1.22 -11.06
CA LEU A 147 6.05 1.20 -9.96
C LEU A 147 5.42 0.50 -8.77
N LYS A 148 6.02 -0.59 -8.31
CA LYS A 148 5.57 -1.37 -7.15
C LYS A 148 6.65 -1.39 -6.09
N GLY A 149 6.24 -1.36 -4.83
CA GLY A 149 7.18 -1.53 -3.75
C GLY A 149 6.54 -1.87 -2.41
N THR A 150 7.39 -2.14 -1.45
CA THR A 150 7.03 -2.36 -0.05
C THR A 150 7.76 -1.37 0.85
N PHE A 151 7.25 -1.13 2.06
CA PHE A 151 7.90 -0.24 3.00
C PHE A 151 7.56 -0.58 4.45
N ASP A 152 8.50 -0.24 5.32
CA ASP A 152 8.37 -0.31 6.78
C ASP A 152 9.13 0.87 7.38
N PHE A 153 8.55 1.57 8.34
CA PHE A 153 9.22 2.69 9.01
C PHE A 153 8.69 2.95 10.42
N ILE A 154 9.50 3.67 11.20
CA ILE A 154 9.11 4.30 12.45
C ILE A 154 9.05 5.80 12.20
N GLY A 155 7.92 6.42 12.53
CA GLY A 155 7.69 7.85 12.38
C GLY A 155 7.70 8.54 13.74
N THR A 156 8.43 9.65 13.84
CA THR A 156 8.42 10.52 15.03
C THR A 156 7.71 11.82 14.69
N GLU A 157 6.87 12.32 15.59
CA GLU A 157 6.13 13.58 15.42
C GLU A 157 7.08 14.77 15.17
N SER A 158 6.81 15.55 14.12
CA SER A 158 7.71 16.63 13.65
C SER A 158 7.72 17.84 14.60
N TYR A 159 6.57 18.18 15.18
CA TYR A 159 6.37 19.38 16.00
C TYR A 159 5.99 19.09 17.47
N GLY A 160 6.19 17.85 17.92
CA GLY A 160 5.88 17.38 19.27
C GLY A 160 7.02 16.58 19.87
N THR A 161 7.03 16.41 21.20
CA THR A 161 8.15 15.75 21.90
C THR A 161 7.94 14.26 22.16
N GLN A 162 6.79 13.66 21.82
CA GLN A 162 6.47 12.28 22.24
C GLN A 162 5.67 11.40 21.27
N GLY A 163 5.13 11.90 20.16
CA GLY A 163 4.35 11.06 19.25
C GLY A 163 5.22 10.10 18.43
N GLU A 164 4.86 8.82 18.44
CA GLU A 164 5.51 7.78 17.62
C GLU A 164 4.46 6.94 16.89
N ILE A 165 4.75 6.63 15.64
CA ILE A 165 4.04 5.60 14.88
C ILE A 165 5.02 4.55 14.36
N LYS A 166 4.54 3.33 14.24
CA LYS A 166 5.21 2.26 13.50
C LYS A 166 4.33 1.80 12.37
N VAL A 167 4.83 1.91 11.15
CA VAL A 167 4.20 1.42 9.94
C VAL A 167 4.89 0.14 9.50
N SER A 168 4.07 -0.88 9.24
CA SER A 168 4.52 -2.20 8.84
C SER A 168 3.70 -2.80 7.73
N HIS A 169 4.30 -3.73 6.99
CA HIS A 169 3.66 -4.44 5.87
C HIS A 169 3.13 -3.48 4.81
N GLY A 170 3.82 -2.35 4.62
CA GLY A 170 3.45 -1.37 3.62
C GLY A 170 3.66 -1.92 2.22
N GLN A 171 2.69 -1.70 1.33
CA GLN A 171 2.74 -2.05 -0.08
C GLN A 171 2.13 -0.90 -0.89
N PHE A 172 2.75 -0.56 -2.01
CA PHE A 172 2.24 0.45 -2.95
C PHE A 172 2.40 -0.01 -4.40
N SER A 173 1.55 0.53 -5.28
CA SER A 173 1.61 0.35 -6.74
C SER A 173 1.09 1.62 -7.36
N ALA A 174 1.88 2.27 -8.21
CA ALA A 174 1.52 3.50 -8.91
C ALA A 174 1.74 3.34 -10.42
N THR A 175 0.89 3.97 -11.21
CA THR A 175 1.06 4.00 -12.67
C THR A 175 2.25 4.87 -13.05
N ILE A 176 3.11 4.35 -13.93
CA ILE A 176 4.15 5.09 -14.65
C ILE A 176 3.52 5.66 -15.92
N ASN A 177 3.61 6.98 -16.09
CA ASN A 177 3.11 7.70 -17.27
C ASN A 177 4.23 7.97 -18.27
#